data_AF-A0A1M6BVC1-F1
#
_entry.id   AF-A0A1M6BVC1-F1
#
_cell.length_a   1.000
_cell.length_b   1.000
_cell.length_c   1.000
_cell.angle_alpha   90.00
_cell.angle_beta   90.00
_cell.angle_gamma   90.00
#
_symmetry.space_group_name_H-M   'P 1'
#
loop_
_entity.id
_entity.type
_entity.pdbx_description
1 polymer ?
#
loop_
_entity_poly.entity_id
_entity_poly.type
_entity_poly.pdbx_seq_one_letter_code
_entity_poly.pdbx_strand_id
1 'polypeptide(L)'
;MLTDVEVLLDDESVLGYMLDGRYKTVSYAVFQQYWPDAEPDFVENSGVRWSSKGNTIIGYLTGASGQSGVIFGWNAVTETFFHISDGNFVVGIACTNKTMYSLACVSYYGHPASYCLNAAPIEAMNIEAGEEIEMITELPGTTDVIANSLYIDSGKNMLIVKTEDENIELYRID
;
A
#
# COMPACT_ATOMS: atom_id res chain seq x y z
N MET A 1 -9.12 -17.62 11.30
CA MET A 1 -9.45 -16.19 11.31
C MET A 1 -8.21 -15.40 11.64
N LEU A 2 -7.95 -14.40 10.80
CA LEU A 2 -6.86 -13.44 10.95
C LEU A 2 -7.17 -12.49 12.12
N THR A 3 -6.25 -12.38 13.08
CA THR A 3 -6.46 -11.58 14.29
C THR A 3 -5.44 -10.48 14.49
N ASP A 4 -4.26 -10.60 13.88
CA ASP A 4 -3.18 -9.65 14.04
C ASP A 4 -2.27 -9.64 12.82
N VAL A 5 -1.69 -8.48 12.52
CA VAL A 5 -0.79 -8.26 11.38
C VAL A 5 0.21 -7.15 11.73
N GLU A 6 1.47 -7.39 11.45
CA GLU A 6 2.56 -6.44 11.66
C GLU A 6 3.56 -6.48 10.50
N VAL A 7 4.24 -5.36 10.26
CA VAL A 7 5.42 -5.31 9.40
C VAL A 7 6.63 -5.57 10.29
N LEU A 8 7.47 -6.54 9.92
CA LEU A 8 8.63 -6.96 10.70
C LEU A 8 9.91 -6.24 10.26
N LEU A 9 10.19 -6.26 8.95
CA LEU A 9 11.44 -5.77 8.35
C LEU A 9 12.70 -6.23 9.12
N ASP A 10 12.74 -7.52 9.47
CA ASP A 10 13.94 -8.15 10.03
C ASP A 10 14.81 -8.75 8.91
N ASP A 11 15.84 -9.53 9.26
CA ASP A 11 16.79 -10.10 8.30
C ASP A 11 16.15 -11.12 7.34
N GLU A 12 14.99 -11.69 7.66
CA GLU A 12 14.37 -12.80 6.92
C GLU A 12 12.93 -12.51 6.47
N SER A 13 12.20 -11.67 7.21
CA SER A 13 10.75 -11.52 7.11
C SER A 13 10.30 -10.08 6.92
N VAL A 14 9.30 -9.94 6.04
CA VAL A 14 8.63 -8.66 5.76
C VAL A 14 7.36 -8.52 6.61
N LEU A 15 6.56 -9.58 6.69
CA LEU A 15 5.22 -9.55 7.26
C LEU A 15 5.06 -10.63 8.33
N GLY A 16 4.52 -10.28 9.48
CA GLY A 16 4.05 -11.20 10.52
C GLY A 16 2.53 -11.17 10.63
N TYR A 17 1.88 -12.32 10.83
CA TYR A 17 0.44 -12.37 11.06
C TYR A 17 -0.04 -13.57 11.87
N MET A 18 -1.15 -13.38 12.60
CA MET A 18 -1.81 -14.42 13.39
C MET A 18 -3.05 -14.97 12.67
N LEU A 19 -3.00 -16.25 12.27
CA LEU A 19 -4.11 -16.95 11.65
C LEU A 19 -4.51 -18.17 12.49
N ASP A 20 -5.75 -18.20 12.97
CA ASP A 20 -6.29 -19.32 13.77
C ASP A 20 -5.39 -19.67 14.97
N GLY A 21 -4.87 -18.62 15.63
CA GLY A 21 -4.01 -18.75 16.81
C GLY A 21 -2.57 -19.17 16.51
N ARG A 22 -2.17 -19.24 15.24
CA ARG A 22 -0.80 -19.55 14.83
C ARG A 22 -0.15 -18.32 14.21
N TYR A 23 1.07 -18.01 14.68
CA TYR A 23 1.90 -16.99 14.08
C TYR A 23 2.55 -17.54 12.81
N LYS A 24 2.56 -16.72 11.76
CA LYS A 24 3.17 -17.00 10.47
C LYS A 24 3.91 -15.76 10.00
N THR A 25 4.93 -15.98 9.17
CA THR A 25 5.69 -14.91 8.53
C THR A 25 5.69 -15.05 7.02
N VAL A 26 5.94 -13.95 6.31
CA VAL A 26 6.21 -13.91 4.87
C VAL A 26 7.61 -13.36 4.69
N SER A 27 8.47 -14.13 4.02
CA SER A 27 9.87 -13.78 3.80
C SER A 27 10.07 -12.86 2.61
N TYR A 28 11.22 -12.18 2.56
CA TYR A 28 11.65 -11.40 1.39
C TYR A 28 11.65 -12.24 0.10
N ALA A 29 12.05 -13.51 0.17
CA ALA A 29 12.06 -14.41 -0.98
C ALA A 29 10.69 -14.61 -1.65
N VAL A 30 9.58 -14.42 -0.91
CA VAL A 30 8.24 -14.44 -1.49
C VAL A 30 7.98 -13.17 -2.30
N PHE A 31 8.42 -12.01 -1.81
CA PHE A 31 8.31 -10.73 -2.51
C PHE A 31 9.27 -10.64 -3.71
N GLN A 32 10.50 -11.17 -3.61
CA GLN A 32 11.52 -11.14 -4.67
C GLN A 32 11.11 -11.81 -5.98
N GLN A 33 10.12 -12.71 -5.96
CA GLN A 33 9.53 -13.29 -7.17
C GLN A 33 8.83 -12.25 -8.05
N TYR A 34 8.44 -11.14 -7.44
CA TYR A 34 7.67 -10.08 -8.04
C TYR A 34 8.51 -8.78 -8.04
N TRP A 35 9.04 -8.38 -6.90
CA TRP A 35 9.84 -7.17 -6.71
C TRP A 35 11.28 -7.56 -6.35
N PRO A 36 12.20 -7.65 -7.34
CA PRO A 36 13.55 -8.17 -7.12
C PRO A 36 14.36 -7.40 -6.07
N ASP A 37 14.07 -6.12 -5.88
CA ASP A 37 14.72 -5.25 -4.89
C ASP A 37 14.26 -5.51 -3.46
N ALA A 38 13.33 -6.45 -3.22
CA ALA A 38 12.85 -6.79 -1.89
C ALA A 38 13.96 -7.44 -1.05
N GLU A 39 14.80 -6.63 -0.42
CA GLU A 39 15.90 -7.02 0.46
C GLU A 39 15.82 -6.25 1.79
N PRO A 40 16.31 -6.83 2.92
CA PRO A 40 16.25 -6.20 4.25
C PRO A 40 16.80 -4.78 4.31
N ASP A 41 17.94 -4.54 3.66
CA ASP A 41 18.60 -3.23 3.67
C ASP A 41 18.04 -2.25 2.63
N PHE A 42 17.15 -2.72 1.75
CA PHE A 42 16.55 -1.91 0.70
C PHE A 42 15.21 -1.29 1.12
N VAL A 43 14.41 -2.04 1.88
CA VAL A 43 13.08 -1.59 2.33
C VAL A 43 13.23 -0.57 3.46
N GLU A 44 12.74 0.64 3.24
CA GLU A 44 12.90 1.76 4.19
C GLU A 44 11.57 2.26 4.77
N ASN A 45 10.45 2.03 4.08
CA ASN A 45 9.12 2.44 4.53
C ASN A 45 8.08 1.39 4.13
N SER A 46 7.03 1.27 4.94
CA SER A 46 6.01 0.24 4.77
C SER A 46 4.72 0.63 5.47
N GLY A 47 3.63 0.02 5.04
CA GLY A 47 2.35 0.11 5.74
C GLY A 47 1.45 -1.05 5.39
N VAL A 48 0.66 -1.51 6.36
CA VAL A 48 -0.25 -2.64 6.18
C VAL A 48 -1.64 -2.33 6.74
N ARG A 49 -2.65 -2.94 6.13
CA ARG A 49 -4.03 -2.99 6.59
C ARG A 49 -4.56 -4.40 6.38
N TRP A 50 -5.54 -4.80 7.19
CA TRP A 50 -6.08 -6.16 7.08
C TRP A 50 -7.58 -6.23 7.38
N SER A 51 -8.20 -7.31 6.89
CA SER A 51 -9.59 -7.66 7.16
C SER A 51 -9.68 -9.06 7.77
N SER A 52 -10.13 -9.13 9.03
CA SER A 52 -10.35 -10.40 9.73
C SER A 52 -11.44 -11.26 9.07
N LYS A 53 -12.40 -10.64 8.38
CA LYS A 53 -13.48 -11.35 7.66
C LYS A 53 -13.02 -11.96 6.34
N GLY A 54 -12.07 -11.31 5.66
CA GLY A 54 -11.50 -11.78 4.39
C GLY A 54 -10.30 -12.70 4.56
N ASN A 55 -9.65 -12.67 5.74
CA ASN A 55 -8.28 -13.20 5.95
C ASN A 55 -7.30 -12.63 4.90
N THR A 56 -7.51 -11.37 4.52
CA THR A 56 -6.69 -10.67 3.54
C THR A 56 -5.90 -9.56 4.22
N ILE A 57 -4.69 -9.37 3.73
CA ILE A 57 -3.77 -8.32 4.14
C ILE A 57 -3.47 -7.52 2.88
N ILE A 58 -3.52 -6.20 2.96
CA ILE A 58 -3.00 -5.32 1.92
C ILE A 58 -1.86 -4.51 2.52
N GLY A 59 -0.85 -4.22 1.72
CA GLY A 59 0.30 -3.47 2.18
C GLY A 59 1.04 -2.79 1.05
N TYR A 60 2.00 -1.97 1.45
CA TYR A 60 3.01 -1.45 0.55
C TYR A 60 4.39 -1.54 1.21
N LEU A 61 5.42 -1.64 0.39
CA LEU A 61 6.83 -1.55 0.76
C LEU A 61 7.49 -0.57 -0.21
N THR A 62 8.39 0.27 0.29
CA THR A 62 9.20 1.15 -0.56
C THR A 62 10.67 1.09 -0.17
N GLY A 63 11.53 1.41 -1.14
CA GLY A 63 12.96 1.60 -0.98
C GLY A 63 13.47 2.72 -1.90
N ALA A 64 14.76 3.01 -1.81
CA ALA A 64 15.43 4.04 -2.60
C ALA A 64 14.79 5.45 -2.46
N SER A 65 14.51 5.88 -1.24
CA SER A 65 13.77 7.12 -0.92
C SER A 65 12.41 7.19 -1.61
N GLY A 66 11.69 6.08 -1.63
CA GLY A 66 10.37 5.91 -2.24
C GLY A 66 10.38 5.68 -3.75
N GLN A 67 11.54 5.70 -4.41
CA GLN A 67 11.62 5.60 -5.88
C GLN A 67 11.41 4.19 -6.43
N SER A 68 11.46 3.17 -5.57
CA SER A 68 11.11 1.78 -5.86
C SER A 68 10.12 1.31 -4.81
N GLY A 69 9.10 0.56 -5.19
CA GLY A 69 8.15 0.02 -4.24
C GLY A 69 7.15 -0.94 -4.85
N VAL A 70 6.44 -1.64 -3.98
CA VAL A 70 5.39 -2.57 -4.35
C VAL A 70 4.16 -2.37 -3.47
N ILE A 71 2.97 -2.36 -4.06
CA ILE A 71 1.70 -2.53 -3.36
C ILE A 71 1.29 -3.99 -3.51
N PHE A 72 0.87 -4.61 -2.41
CA PHE A 72 0.51 -6.01 -2.40
C PHE A 72 -0.84 -6.29 -1.73
N GLY A 73 -1.45 -7.38 -2.16
CA GLY A 73 -2.59 -8.02 -1.51
C GLY A 73 -2.27 -9.49 -1.27
N TRP A 74 -2.31 -9.92 -0.02
CA TRP A 74 -1.97 -11.26 0.45
C TRP A 74 -3.18 -11.99 1.04
N ASN A 75 -3.40 -13.24 0.62
CA ASN A 75 -4.38 -14.12 1.22
C ASN A 75 -3.70 -15.00 2.29
N ALA A 76 -4.02 -14.77 3.56
CA ALA A 76 -3.42 -15.48 4.68
C ALA A 76 -3.77 -16.97 4.74
N VAL A 77 -4.89 -17.38 4.12
CA VAL A 77 -5.34 -18.78 4.11
C VAL A 77 -4.64 -19.58 3.03
N THR A 78 -4.58 -19.05 1.81
CA THR A 78 -3.93 -19.72 0.67
C THR A 78 -2.43 -19.48 0.60
N GLU A 79 -1.93 -18.49 1.35
CA GLU A 79 -0.52 -18.06 1.35
C GLU A 79 -0.04 -17.64 -0.05
N THR A 80 -0.87 -16.85 -0.73
CA THR A 80 -0.60 -16.36 -2.08
C THR A 80 -0.95 -14.88 -2.21
N PHE A 81 -0.24 -14.19 -3.10
CA PHE A 81 -0.67 -12.87 -3.55
C PHE A 81 -1.94 -12.98 -4.41
N PHE A 82 -2.87 -12.06 -4.18
CA PHE A 82 -4.01 -11.80 -5.07
C PHE A 82 -3.87 -10.46 -5.79
N HIS A 83 -2.95 -9.59 -5.36
CA HIS A 83 -2.65 -8.31 -5.97
C HIS A 83 -1.17 -7.99 -5.84
N ILE A 84 -0.57 -7.48 -6.90
CA ILE A 84 0.76 -6.88 -6.92
C ILE A 84 0.76 -5.76 -7.98
N SER A 85 1.18 -4.55 -7.59
CA SER A 85 1.36 -3.40 -8.49
C SER A 85 2.50 -2.48 -8.03
N ASP A 86 2.88 -1.53 -8.89
CA ASP A 86 3.92 -0.54 -8.60
C ASP A 86 3.58 0.33 -7.37
N GLY A 87 4.55 0.45 -6.46
CA GLY A 87 4.40 1.15 -5.19
C GLY A 87 5.26 2.39 -5.05
N ASN A 88 5.67 3.00 -6.17
CA ASN A 88 6.55 4.17 -6.13
C ASN A 88 5.89 5.32 -5.38
N PHE A 89 6.65 5.84 -4.41
CA PHE A 89 6.32 6.95 -3.52
C PHE A 89 5.03 6.76 -2.72
N VAL A 90 4.56 5.51 -2.56
CA VAL A 90 3.32 5.23 -1.84
C VAL A 90 3.49 5.53 -0.36
N VAL A 91 2.52 6.27 0.18
CA VAL A 91 2.42 6.64 1.60
C VAL A 91 1.11 6.14 2.22
N GLY A 92 0.20 5.60 1.41
CA GLY A 92 -1.06 5.08 1.91
C GLY A 92 -1.76 4.19 0.91
N ILE A 93 -2.55 3.25 1.43
CA ILE A 93 -3.32 2.29 0.63
C ILE A 93 -4.71 2.09 1.21
N ALA A 94 -5.64 1.74 0.34
CA ALA A 94 -6.97 1.27 0.69
C ALA A 94 -7.49 0.35 -0.41
N CYS A 95 -8.49 -0.48 -0.11
CA CYS A 95 -9.08 -1.33 -1.13
C CYS A 95 -10.61 -1.37 -1.02
N THR A 96 -11.25 -1.56 -2.16
CA THR A 96 -12.63 -2.03 -2.25
C THR A 96 -12.63 -3.50 -2.69
N ASN A 97 -13.81 -4.08 -2.95
CA ASN A 97 -13.89 -5.44 -3.49
C ASN A 97 -13.33 -5.57 -4.92
N LYS A 98 -13.04 -4.46 -5.62
CA LYS A 98 -12.65 -4.46 -7.04
C LYS A 98 -11.35 -3.71 -7.34
N THR A 99 -10.97 -2.78 -6.47
CA THR A 99 -9.92 -1.80 -6.77
C THR A 99 -9.02 -1.61 -5.57
N MET A 100 -7.71 -1.66 -5.82
CA MET A 100 -6.66 -1.18 -4.93
C MET A 100 -6.45 0.31 -5.21
N TYR A 101 -6.46 1.11 -4.16
CA TYR A 101 -6.13 2.53 -4.24
C TYR A 101 -4.84 2.78 -3.48
N SER A 102 -3.98 3.61 -4.04
CA SER A 102 -2.79 4.09 -3.36
C SER A 102 -2.67 5.60 -3.46
N LEU A 103 -2.10 6.17 -2.40
CA LEU A 103 -1.76 7.57 -2.33
C LEU A 103 -0.24 7.65 -2.46
N ALA A 104 0.25 8.27 -3.53
CA ALA A 104 1.67 8.49 -3.75
C ALA A 104 2.02 9.95 -3.47
N CYS A 105 3.10 10.19 -2.73
CA CYS A 105 3.65 11.52 -2.51
C CYS A 105 4.56 11.89 -3.69
N VAL A 106 4.11 12.80 -4.53
CA VAL A 106 4.88 13.29 -5.66
C VAL A 106 5.51 14.63 -5.28
N SER A 107 6.83 14.64 -5.11
CA SER A 107 7.60 15.84 -4.85
C SER A 107 8.54 16.12 -6.02
N TYR A 108 8.34 17.26 -6.69
CA TYR A 108 9.26 17.76 -7.70
C TYR A 108 10.12 18.87 -7.10
N TYR A 109 11.40 18.92 -7.47
CA TYR A 109 12.29 19.98 -7.03
C TYR A 109 11.71 21.37 -7.41
N GLY A 110 11.53 22.23 -6.40
CA GLY A 110 10.99 23.59 -6.58
C GLY A 110 9.47 23.71 -6.53
N HIS A 111 8.75 22.61 -6.22
CA HIS A 111 7.30 22.60 -6.06
C HIS A 111 6.91 22.10 -4.65
N PRO A 112 5.78 22.58 -4.09
CA PRO A 112 5.17 21.94 -2.92
C PRO A 112 4.94 20.45 -3.16
N ALA A 113 5.02 19.62 -2.12
CA ALA A 113 4.63 18.22 -2.22
C ALA A 113 3.17 18.13 -2.69
N SER A 114 2.90 17.31 -3.69
CA SER A 114 1.55 16.97 -4.15
C SER A 114 1.26 15.50 -3.87
N TYR A 115 -0.01 15.12 -3.81
CA TYR A 115 -0.38 13.70 -3.79
C TYR A 115 -1.08 13.29 -5.06
N CYS A 116 -0.76 12.09 -5.53
CA CYS A 116 -1.49 11.42 -6.59
C CYS A 116 -2.29 10.26 -6.01
N LEU A 117 -3.59 10.26 -6.28
CA LEU A 117 -4.43 9.09 -6.05
C LEU A 117 -4.35 8.19 -7.27
N ASN A 118 -3.89 6.98 -7.04
CA ASN A 118 -3.71 5.93 -8.02
C ASN A 118 -4.75 4.83 -7.77
N ALA A 119 -5.22 4.19 -8.84
CA ALA A 119 -6.09 3.03 -8.74
C ALA A 119 -5.62 1.89 -9.65
N ALA A 120 -5.69 0.67 -9.13
CA ALA A 120 -5.40 -0.55 -9.87
C ALA A 120 -6.49 -1.60 -9.62
N PRO A 121 -6.91 -2.39 -10.63
CA PRO A 121 -7.81 -3.52 -10.42
C PRO A 121 -7.24 -4.50 -9.38
N ILE A 122 -8.08 -5.06 -8.51
CA ILE A 122 -7.63 -5.93 -7.42
C ILE A 122 -6.94 -7.21 -7.93
N GLU A 123 -7.29 -7.67 -9.13
CA GLU A 123 -6.71 -8.87 -9.77
C GLU A 123 -5.38 -8.58 -10.49
N ALA A 124 -4.90 -7.32 -10.48
CA ALA A 124 -3.63 -6.97 -11.09
C ALA A 124 -2.48 -7.70 -10.37
N MET A 125 -1.71 -8.48 -11.12
CA MET A 125 -0.53 -9.22 -10.67
C MET A 125 0.63 -8.90 -11.63
N ASN A 126 1.03 -7.64 -11.70
CA ASN A 126 1.97 -7.17 -12.70
C ASN A 126 2.88 -6.09 -12.10
N ILE A 127 4.19 -6.36 -12.03
CA ILE A 127 5.20 -5.34 -11.68
C ILE A 127 5.81 -4.71 -12.92
N GLU A 128 5.82 -5.42 -14.04
CA GLU A 128 6.45 -4.94 -15.28
C GLU A 128 5.46 -4.30 -16.28
N ALA A 129 4.15 -4.38 -16.03
CA ALA A 129 3.20 -3.66 -16.86
C ALA A 129 2.86 -2.34 -16.18
N GLY A 130 3.38 -1.26 -16.75
CA GLY A 130 2.69 0.03 -16.77
C GLY A 130 1.34 -0.08 -17.50
N GLU A 131 0.46 -0.99 -17.07
CA GLU A 131 -0.97 -0.77 -17.22
C GLU A 131 -1.29 0.42 -16.33
N GLU A 132 -1.64 1.51 -17.01
CA GLU A 132 -1.75 2.87 -16.50
C GLU A 132 -2.29 2.87 -15.07
N ILE A 133 -1.41 3.14 -14.11
CA ILE A 133 -1.82 3.81 -12.90
C ILE A 133 -2.52 5.08 -13.39
N GLU A 134 -3.84 5.06 -13.41
CA GLU A 134 -4.61 6.22 -13.78
C GLU A 134 -4.48 7.18 -12.61
N MET A 135 -3.79 8.29 -12.84
CA MET A 135 -3.81 9.41 -11.91
C MET A 135 -5.24 9.95 -11.91
N ILE A 136 -6.00 9.61 -10.86
CA ILE A 136 -7.40 10.02 -10.75
C ILE A 136 -7.48 11.52 -10.47
N THR A 137 -6.58 12.03 -9.61
CA THR A 137 -6.57 13.44 -9.22
C THR A 137 -5.23 13.81 -8.58
N GLU A 138 -4.80 15.05 -8.80
CA GLU A 138 -3.73 15.69 -8.03
C GLU A 138 -4.37 16.44 -6.86
N LEU A 139 -3.92 16.11 -5.65
CA LEU A 139 -4.37 16.77 -4.44
C LEU A 139 -3.39 17.89 -4.09
N PRO A 140 -3.85 19.15 -3.95
CA PRO A 140 -2.96 20.24 -3.59
C PRO A 140 -2.41 19.99 -2.19
N GLY A 141 -1.12 19.66 -2.08
CA GLY A 141 -0.50 19.55 -0.77
C GLY A 141 -0.38 20.93 -0.15
N THR A 142 -0.87 21.07 1.08
CA THR A 142 -0.41 22.15 1.95
C THR A 142 1.07 21.89 2.22
N THR A 143 1.90 22.90 1.97
CA THR A 143 3.36 22.89 1.76
C THR A 143 4.25 22.14 2.76
N ASP A 144 3.71 21.53 3.82
CA ASP A 144 4.50 20.94 4.90
C ASP A 144 3.92 19.65 5.49
N VAL A 145 2.89 19.01 4.89
CA VAL A 145 2.15 17.93 5.59
C VAL A 145 2.15 16.61 4.80
N ILE A 146 2.77 15.58 5.39
CA ILE A 146 2.80 14.20 4.85
C ILE A 146 1.45 13.52 5.10
N ALA A 147 0.86 12.88 4.10
CA ALA A 147 -0.33 12.05 4.28
C ALA A 147 0.05 10.73 4.95
N ASN A 148 -0.54 10.44 6.12
CA ASN A 148 -0.20 9.27 6.94
C ASN A 148 -1.17 8.11 6.77
N SER A 149 -2.36 8.35 6.23
CA SER A 149 -3.37 7.31 6.17
C SER A 149 -4.39 7.56 5.07
N LEU A 150 -4.73 6.49 4.35
CA LEU A 150 -5.78 6.46 3.35
C LEU A 150 -6.92 5.55 3.83
N TYR A 151 -8.15 6.05 3.84
CA TYR A 151 -9.34 5.22 4.09
C TYR A 151 -10.33 5.39 2.95
N ILE A 152 -11.14 4.36 2.71
CA ILE A 152 -12.27 4.42 1.78
C ILE A 152 -13.55 4.14 2.54
N ASP A 153 -14.51 5.05 2.45
CA ASP A 153 -15.91 4.80 2.80
C ASP A 153 -16.64 4.35 1.54
N SER A 154 -16.74 3.03 1.35
CA SER A 154 -17.42 2.42 0.20
C SER A 154 -18.93 2.63 0.21
N GLY A 155 -19.53 3.03 1.34
CA GLY A 155 -20.94 3.40 1.41
C GLY A 155 -21.20 4.80 0.87
N LYS A 156 -20.17 5.65 0.78
CA LYS A 156 -20.26 7.04 0.33
C LYS A 156 -19.39 7.35 -0.89
N ASN A 157 -18.65 6.36 -1.39
CA ASN A 157 -17.61 6.54 -2.41
C ASN A 157 -16.67 7.70 -2.07
N MET A 158 -16.14 7.72 -0.85
CA MET A 158 -15.21 8.76 -0.41
C MET A 158 -13.85 8.16 -0.07
N LEU A 159 -12.81 8.79 -0.56
CA LEU A 159 -11.46 8.70 -0.03
C LEU A 159 -11.32 9.66 1.15
N ILE A 160 -10.72 9.19 2.22
CA ILE A 160 -10.40 9.98 3.41
C ILE A 160 -8.88 9.94 3.54
N VAL A 161 -8.25 11.08 3.34
CA VAL A 161 -6.81 11.27 3.56
C VAL A 161 -6.65 11.90 4.93
N LYS A 162 -5.95 11.23 5.84
CA LYS A 162 -5.51 11.84 7.11
C LYS A 162 -4.04 12.23 6.97
N THR A 163 -3.75 13.49 7.23
CA THR A 163 -2.38 14.01 7.19
C THR A 163 -1.68 13.89 8.56
N GLU A 164 -0.36 14.07 8.59
CA GLU A 164 0.47 14.07 9.82
C GLU A 164 -0.07 15.03 10.88
N ASP A 165 -0.53 16.20 10.46
CA ASP A 165 -1.13 17.24 11.32
C ASP A 165 -2.57 16.91 11.75
N GLU A 166 -3.01 15.67 11.53
CA GLU A 166 -4.36 15.18 11.81
C GLU A 166 -5.50 15.86 11.03
N ASN A 167 -5.18 16.62 9.98
CA ASN A 167 -6.20 17.13 9.07
C ASN A 167 -6.83 15.97 8.30
N ILE A 168 -8.15 16.05 8.12
CA ILE A 168 -8.92 15.07 7.36
C ILE A 168 -9.39 15.74 6.08
N GLU A 169 -8.90 15.24 4.96
CA GLU A 169 -9.34 15.64 3.63
C GLU A 169 -10.24 14.55 3.05
N LEU A 170 -11.34 14.98 2.42
CA LEU A 170 -12.36 14.09 1.87
C LEU A 170 -12.42 14.29 0.36
N TYR A 171 -12.19 13.22 -0.39
CA TYR A 171 -12.28 13.23 -1.84
C TYR A 171 -13.38 12.29 -2.28
N ARG A 172 -14.27 12.77 -3.14
CA ARG A 172 -15.29 11.93 -3.75
C ARG A 172 -14.64 11.12 -4.88
N ILE A 173 -14.90 9.82 -4.89
CA ILE A 173 -14.52 8.92 -5.97
C ILE A 173 -15.79 8.72 -6.81
N ASP A 174 -15.76 9.11 -8.09
CA ASP A 174 -16.89 8.94 -9.01
C ASP A 174 -16.96 7.54 -9.63
#